data_AF-A0A8T4UQA3-F1
#
_entry.id   AF-A0A8T4UQA3-F1
#
_cell.length_a   1.000
_cell.length_b   1.000
_cell.length_c   1.000
_cell.angle_alpha   90.00
_cell.angle_beta   90.00
_cell.angle_gamma   90.00
#
_symmetry.space_group_name_H-M   'P 1'
#
loop_
_entity.id
_entity.type
_entity.pdbx_description
1 polymer ?
#
loop_
_entity_poly.entity_id
_entity_poly.type
_entity_poly.pdbx_seq_one_letter_code
_entity_poly.pdbx_strand_id
1 'polypeptide(L)' 'MVQLQCTNCGYRHTVKEGKPLPSRCGYCDRRGTWQKVKSAQDILNEVSVDKADAL' A
#
# COMPACT_ATOMS: atom_id res chain seq x y z
N MET A 1 11.27 -1.87 -0.31
CA MET A 1 10.49 -2.10 0.92
C MET A 1 9.08 -1.61 0.66
N VAL A 2 8.04 -2.29 1.17
CA VAL A 2 6.65 -1.93 0.96
C VAL A 2 6.09 -1.33 2.24
N GLN A 3 5.47 -0.15 2.14
CA GLN A 3 4.71 0.43 3.24
C GLN A 3 3.27 -0.06 3.19
N LEU A 4 2.78 -0.46 4.36
CA LEU A 4 1.41 -0.88 4.58
C LEU A 4 0.77 0.07 5.58
N GLN A 5 -0.52 0.29 5.42
CA GLN A 5 -1.33 1.02 6.38
C GLN A 5 -2.53 0.18 6.81
N CYS A 6 -2.85 0.21 8.09
CA CYS A 6 -4.11 -0.33 8.58
C CYS A 6 -5.26 0.61 8.19
N THR A 7 -6.23 0.13 7.42
CA THR A 7 -7.42 0.88 7.02
C THR A 7 -8.34 1.22 8.19
N ASN A 8 -8.23 0.50 9.31
CA ASN A 8 -9.07 0.72 10.49
C ASN A 8 -8.51 1.77 11.46
N CYS A 9 -7.20 1.78 11.71
CA CYS A 9 -6.59 2.67 12.71
C CYS A 9 -5.49 3.59 12.15
N GLY A 10 -5.14 3.47 10.87
CA GLY A 10 -4.09 4.27 10.24
C GLY A 10 -2.66 3.87 10.57
N TYR A 11 -2.44 2.87 11.45
CA TYR A 11 -1.10 2.39 11.81
C TYR A 11 -0.29 1.98 10.57
N ARG A 12 0.97 2.44 10.49
CA ARG A 12 1.87 2.18 9.38
C ARG A 12 2.86 1.08 9.73
N HIS A 13 3.03 0.12 8.83
CA HIS A 13 3.95 -0.99 8.98
C HIS A 13 4.80 -1.13 7.71
N THR A 14 6.10 -1.32 7.87
CA THR A 14 7.02 -1.49 6.73
C THR A 14 7.44 -2.94 6.64
N VAL A 15 7.27 -3.56 5.47
CA VAL A 15 7.66 -4.95 5.22
C VAL A 15 8.63 -5.02 4.03
N LYS A 16 9.42 -6.10 3.96
CA LYS A 16 10.17 -6.41 2.75
C LYS A 16 9.21 -6.87 1.65
N GLU A 17 9.53 -6.52 0.41
CA GLU A 17 8.75 -6.94 -0.74
C GLU A 17 8.74 -8.48 -0.85
N GLY A 18 7.61 -9.06 -1.23
CA GLY A 18 7.45 -10.51 -1.32
C GLY A 18 7.31 -11.24 0.02
N LYS A 19 7.30 -10.56 1.18
CA LYS A 19 7.01 -11.19 2.47
C LYS A 19 5.50 -11.27 2.72
N PRO A 20 5.02 -12.32 3.42
CA PRO A 20 3.62 -12.45 3.79
C PRO A 20 3.20 -11.31 4.72
N LEU A 21 2.01 -10.78 4.48
CA LEU A 21 1.43 -9.73 5.32
C LEU A 21 0.91 -10.35 6.62
N PRO A 22 1.09 -9.68 7.77
CA PRO A 22 0.50 -10.16 9.02
C PRO A 22 -1.03 -10.20 8.91
N SER A 23 -1.66 -11.25 9.43
CA SER A 23 -3.12 -11.42 9.34
C SER A 23 -3.91 -10.42 10.20
N ARG A 24 -3.26 -9.83 11.22
CA ARG A 24 -3.84 -8.85 12.15
C ARG A 24 -3.01 -7.56 12.18
N CYS A 25 -3.68 -6.45 12.45
CA CYS A 25 -3.02 -5.21 12.82
C CYS A 25 -2.46 -5.33 14.25
N GLY A 26 -1.16 -5.09 14.44
CA GLY A 26 -0.54 -5.14 15.77
C GLY A 26 -0.93 -4.00 16.72
N TYR A 27 -1.75 -3.04 16.27
CA TYR A 27 -2.19 -1.91 17.09
C TYR A 27 -3.67 -1.99 17.48
N CYS A 28 -4.56 -2.36 16.55
CA CYS A 28 -6.00 -2.45 16.80
C CYS A 28 -6.57 -3.87 16.72
N ASP A 29 -5.72 -4.89 16.54
CA ASP A 29 -6.05 -6.32 16.43
C ASP A 29 -7.04 -6.73 15.33
N ARG A 30 -7.46 -5.80 14.47
CA ARG A 30 -8.36 -6.05 13.35
C ARG A 30 -7.67 -6.86 12.25
N ARG A 31 -8.41 -7.84 11.71
CA ARG A 31 -7.95 -8.72 10.62
C ARG A 31 -8.21 -8.11 9.25
N GLY A 32 -7.35 -8.42 8.29
CA GLY A 32 -7.57 -8.05 6.88
C GLY A 32 -7.61 -6.55 6.61
N THR A 33 -6.95 -5.74 7.44
CA THR A 33 -6.99 -4.27 7.33
C THR A 33 -5.77 -3.67 6.64
N TRP A 34 -4.87 -4.47 6.08
CA TRP A 34 -3.64 -3.96 5.48
C TRP A 34 -3.84 -3.55 4.02
N GLN A 35 -3.57 -2.29 3.71
CA GLN A 35 -3.48 -1.77 2.35
C GLN A 35 -2.04 -1.32 2.05
N LYS A 36 -1.59 -1.50 0.81
CA LYS A 36 -0.31 -0.93 0.36
C LYS A 36 -0.44 0.60 0.25
N VAL A 37 0.52 1.31 0.80
CA VAL A 37 0.65 2.76 0.61
C VAL A 37 1.40 2.97 -0.70
N LYS A 38 0.71 3.51 -1.70
CA LYS A 38 1.34 3.97 -2.94
C LYS A 38 2.18 5.21 -2.62
N SER A 39 3.40 5.27 -3.15
CA SER A 39 4.17 6.51 -3.10
C SER A 39 3.56 7.54 -4.05
N ALA A 40 3.91 8.82 -3.86
CA ALA A 40 3.52 9.86 -4.81
C ALA A 40 4.00 9.53 -6.24
N GLN A 41 5.17 8.92 -6.36
CA GLN A 41 5.73 8.50 -7.65
C GLN A 41 4.91 7.37 -8.30
N ASP A 42 4.44 6.40 -7.52
CA ASP A 42 3.57 5.32 -8.02
C ASP A 42 2.26 5.89 -8.58
N ILE A 43 1.68 6.86 -7.89
CA ILE A 43 0.44 7.55 -8.33
C ILE A 43 0.71 8.33 -9.62
N LEU A 44 1.83 9.06 -9.71
CA LEU A 44 2.19 9.83 -10.91
C LEU A 44 2.46 8.92 -12.11
N ASN A 45 3.10 7.78 -11.91
CA ASN A 45 3.37 6.81 -12.98
C ASN A 45 2.07 6.22 -13.55
N GLU A 46 1.06 5.94 -12.71
CA GLU A 46 -0.26 5.47 -13.18
C GLU A 46 -0.93 6.50 -14.10
N VAL A 47 -0.91 7.80 -13.74
CA VAL A 47 -1.52 8.88 -14.55
C VAL A 47 -0.77 9.15 -15.86
N SER A 48 0.51 8.78 -15.93
CA SER A 48 1.35 9.04 -17.11
C SER A 48 1.09 8.08 -18.27
N VAL A 49 0.54 6.89 -18.00
CA VAL A 49 0.30 5.85 -19.02
C VAL A 49 -0.93 6.16 -19.87
N ASP A 50 -1.94 6.84 -19.33
CA ASP A 50 -3.18 7.17 -20.04
C ASP A 50 -3.01 8.23 -21.16
N LYS A 51 -1.80 8.80 -21.32
CA LYS A 51 -1.54 9.88 -22.29
C LYS A 51 -0.68 9.45 -23.48
N ALA A 52 -0.24 8.19 -23.54
CA ALA A 52 0.64 7.70 -24.61
C ALA A 52 -0.09 7.02 -25.78
N ASP A 53 -1.41 6.76 -25.68
CA ASP A 53 -2.20 6.05 -26.72
C ASP A 53 -3.09 6.98 -27.56
N ALA A 54 -2.75 8.27 -27.60
CA ALA A 54 -3.46 9.27 -28.40
C ALA A 54 -2.47 10.10 -29.24
N LEU A 55 -1.70 9.44 -30.12
CA LEU A 55 -1.05 10.10 -31.25
C LEU A 55 -1.01 9.19 -32.48
#